data_AF-E5KIF2-F1
#
_entry.id   AF-E5KIF2-F1
#
_cell.length_a   1.000
_cell.length_b   1.000
_cell.length_c   1.000
_cell.angle_alpha   90.00
_cell.angle_beta   90.00
_cell.angle_gamma   90.00
#
_symmetry.space_group_name_H-M   'P 1'
#
loop_
_entity.id
_entity.type
_entity.pdbx_description
1 polymer ?
#
loop_
_entity_poly.entity_id
_entity_poly.type
_entity_poly.pdbx_seq_one_letter_code
_entity_poly.pdbx_strand_id
1 'polypeptide(L)'
;TGQDGITRLLSKACRNEEFTEEEVKVMALERKGLVPFIDDYKLDNELRHQVVKPPSTESAPAPPKASWAFFSFGPEALSELKDEATRTLQDGVDGAAKPKFVSTDDALSAFIWQCTSRVRLPRVEESARTLFCRAVDVRTQLDVPKDYPGILQNMAYSSSTLSQISNEPLGAVASRLRSQLNRESLRRRTQAFVSHIAKHPGVLSVTADADPSTDIMLSSWAKTGWWNY
;
A
#
# COMPACT_ATOMS: atom_id res chain seq x y z
N THR A 1 -8.02 8.05 6.79
CA THR A 1 -6.79 7.68 7.53
C THR A 1 -6.76 8.46 8.84
N GLY A 2 -5.83 8.16 9.76
CA GLY A 2 -5.81 8.78 11.09
C GLY A 2 -5.62 10.30 11.07
N GLN A 3 -4.68 10.79 10.25
CA GLN A 3 -4.42 12.23 10.12
C GLN A 3 -5.62 13.00 9.55
N ASP A 4 -6.30 12.45 8.54
CA ASP A 4 -7.55 12.99 7.99
C ASP A 4 -8.65 13.09 9.08
N GLY A 5 -8.77 12.09 9.95
CA GLY A 5 -9.68 12.13 11.10
C GLY A 5 -9.37 13.28 12.06
N ILE A 6 -8.09 13.51 12.38
CA ILE A 6 -7.65 14.62 13.23
C ILE A 6 -7.93 15.97 12.57
N THR A 7 -7.57 16.14 11.29
CA THR A 7 -7.76 17.41 10.57
C THR A 7 -9.25 17.76 10.43
N ARG A 8 -10.11 16.77 10.20
CA ARG A 8 -11.57 16.95 10.17
C ARG A 8 -12.12 17.50 11.49
N LEU A 9 -11.67 16.96 12.63
CA LEU A 9 -12.08 17.46 13.95
C LEU A 9 -11.46 18.81 14.30
N LEU A 10 -10.24 19.07 13.84
CA LEU A 10 -9.64 20.41 13.95
C LEU A 10 -10.47 21.45 13.20
N SER A 11 -10.89 21.16 11.97
CA SER A 11 -11.76 22.06 11.20
C SER A 11 -13.09 22.34 11.93
N LYS A 12 -13.74 21.30 12.49
CA LYS A 12 -14.92 21.48 13.36
C LYS A 12 -14.64 22.43 14.53
N ALA A 13 -13.55 22.20 15.26
CA ALA A 13 -13.16 23.02 16.40
C ALA A 13 -12.93 24.49 15.99
N CYS A 14 -12.30 24.73 14.84
CA CYS A 14 -12.10 26.07 14.29
C CYS A 14 -13.43 26.78 13.94
N ARG A 15 -14.48 26.02 13.60
CA ARG A 15 -15.84 26.54 13.36
C ARG A 15 -16.71 26.58 14.62
N ASN A 16 -16.14 26.27 15.78
CA ASN A 16 -16.85 26.15 17.05
C ASN A 16 -18.04 25.15 16.97
N GLU A 17 -17.89 24.11 16.15
CA GLU A 17 -18.85 23.01 16.03
C GLU A 17 -18.59 21.97 17.13
N GLU A 18 -19.65 21.46 17.75
CA GLU A 18 -19.54 20.40 18.74
C GLU A 18 -19.06 19.07 18.12
N PHE A 19 -18.28 18.33 18.90
CA PHE A 19 -17.95 16.95 18.57
C PHE A 19 -19.08 16.03 19.01
N THR A 20 -19.42 15.09 18.15
CA THR A 20 -20.38 14.03 18.45
C THR A 20 -19.78 13.05 19.47
N GLU A 21 -20.63 12.34 20.21
CA GLU A 21 -20.21 11.32 21.17
C GLU A 21 -19.34 10.22 20.52
N GLU A 22 -19.70 9.80 19.31
CA GLU A 22 -18.93 8.77 18.58
C GLU A 22 -17.55 9.31 18.16
N GLU A 23 -17.44 10.57 17.72
CA GLU A 23 -16.13 11.18 17.42
C GLU A 23 -15.23 11.20 18.66
N VAL A 24 -15.76 11.61 19.81
CA VAL A 24 -15.02 11.62 21.08
C VAL A 24 -14.59 10.20 21.47
N LYS A 25 -15.51 9.24 21.38
CA LYS A 25 -15.26 7.83 21.70
C LYS A 25 -14.19 7.21 20.81
N VAL A 26 -14.28 7.41 19.49
CA VAL A 26 -13.31 6.87 18.52
C VAL A 26 -11.92 7.48 18.74
N MET A 27 -11.86 8.79 19.02
CA MET A 27 -10.61 9.49 19.29
C MET A 27 -9.92 9.03 20.57
N ALA A 28 -10.69 8.48 21.52
CA ALA A 28 -10.21 7.96 22.79
C ALA A 28 -9.95 6.44 22.80
N LEU A 29 -10.10 5.74 21.66
CA LEU A 29 -9.86 4.29 21.61
C LEU A 29 -8.42 3.94 22.05
N GLU A 30 -8.32 2.97 22.96
CA GLU A 30 -7.04 2.44 23.43
C GLU A 30 -6.26 1.83 22.27
N ARG A 31 -5.00 2.25 22.13
CA ARG A 31 -4.17 1.85 20.98
C ARG A 31 -3.60 0.45 21.16
N LYS A 32 -3.23 0.10 22.40
CA LYS A 32 -2.68 -1.22 22.73
C LYS A 32 -3.79 -2.25 22.73
N GLY A 33 -3.56 -3.39 22.08
CA GLY A 33 -4.56 -4.45 21.97
C GLY A 33 -5.61 -4.23 20.88
N LEU A 34 -5.61 -3.08 20.19
CA LEU A 34 -6.53 -2.81 19.07
C LEU A 34 -6.34 -3.82 17.91
N VAL A 35 -5.10 -4.26 17.70
CA VAL A 35 -4.78 -5.38 16.80
C VAL A 35 -4.59 -6.62 17.66
N PRO A 36 -5.46 -7.64 17.57
CA PRO A 36 -5.28 -8.87 18.33
C PRO A 36 -3.99 -9.58 17.91
N PHE A 37 -3.21 -10.02 18.90
CA PHE A 37 -1.99 -10.77 18.63
C PHE A 37 -2.31 -12.20 18.20
N ILE A 38 -1.36 -12.81 17.50
CA ILE A 38 -1.33 -14.23 17.24
C ILE A 38 -0.46 -14.86 18.33
N ASP A 39 -1.07 -15.70 19.16
CA ASP A 39 -0.37 -16.41 20.22
C ASP A 39 0.76 -17.26 19.62
N ASP A 40 1.93 -17.20 20.26
CA ASP A 40 3.15 -17.91 19.85
C ASP A 40 3.53 -17.77 18.37
N TYR A 41 3.21 -16.62 17.75
CA TYR A 41 3.60 -16.34 16.36
C TYR A 41 5.09 -16.55 16.15
N LYS A 42 5.41 -17.40 15.17
CA LYS A 42 6.76 -17.61 14.64
C LYS A 42 6.84 -16.91 13.28
N LEU A 43 8.00 -16.34 12.99
CA LEU A 43 8.24 -15.67 11.72
C LEU A 43 7.98 -16.64 10.55
N ASP A 44 7.11 -16.23 9.64
CA ASP A 44 6.72 -17.00 8.45
C ASP A 44 6.50 -16.05 7.26
N ASN A 45 6.04 -16.59 6.14
CA ASN A 45 5.89 -15.93 4.85
C ASN A 45 5.03 -14.67 4.88
N GLU A 46 4.16 -14.45 5.88
CA GLU A 46 3.37 -13.23 5.96
C GLU A 46 4.24 -11.97 6.06
N LEU A 47 5.44 -12.09 6.67
CA LEU A 47 6.37 -10.97 6.90
C LEU A 47 7.59 -10.98 5.97
N ARG A 48 7.61 -11.79 4.91
CA ARG A 48 8.80 -11.98 4.05
C ARG A 48 9.38 -10.68 3.46
N HIS A 49 8.52 -9.71 3.15
CA HIS A 49 8.90 -8.39 2.61
C HIS A 49 9.12 -7.32 3.70
N GLN A 50 9.01 -7.74 4.96
CA GLN A 50 8.97 -6.85 6.11
C GLN A 50 10.12 -7.07 7.09
N VAL A 51 10.86 -8.17 6.97
CA VAL A 51 12.02 -8.46 7.81
C VAL A 51 13.24 -7.73 7.26
N VAL A 52 13.85 -6.87 8.08
CA VAL A 52 15.07 -6.15 7.75
C VAL A 52 16.22 -7.15 7.66
N LYS A 53 16.89 -7.17 6.51
CA LYS A 53 18.12 -7.97 6.34
C LYS A 53 19.28 -7.27 7.05
N PRO A 54 20.23 -8.03 7.63
CA PRO A 54 21.44 -7.44 8.18
C PRO A 54 22.15 -6.59 7.12
N PRO A 55 22.73 -5.44 7.50
CA PRO A 55 23.46 -4.60 6.55
C PRO A 55 24.61 -5.41 5.93
N SER A 56 24.77 -5.30 4.62
CA SER A 56 25.93 -5.84 3.91
C SER A 56 27.20 -5.19 4.41
N THR A 57 28.30 -5.94 4.50
CA THR A 57 29.63 -5.42 4.84
C THR A 57 30.24 -4.54 3.76
N GLU A 58 29.64 -4.50 2.57
CA GLU A 58 30.06 -3.63 1.46
C GLU A 58 29.55 -2.20 1.66
N SER A 59 30.39 -1.23 1.30
CA SER A 59 30.01 0.19 1.35
C SER A 59 28.88 0.44 0.35
N ALA A 60 27.74 0.93 0.82
CA ALA A 60 26.62 1.25 -0.05
C ALA A 60 27.05 2.32 -1.08
N PRO A 61 26.66 2.17 -2.36
CA PRO A 61 26.96 3.19 -3.37
C PRO A 61 26.33 4.53 -2.98
N ALA A 62 26.95 5.63 -3.42
CA ALA A 62 26.38 6.96 -3.22
C ALA A 62 24.96 7.04 -3.82
N PRO A 63 23.99 7.65 -3.12
CA PRO A 63 22.64 7.79 -3.65
C PRO A 63 22.63 8.50 -5.00
N PRO A 64 21.86 8.02 -6.00
CA PRO A 64 21.76 8.70 -7.28
C PRO A 64 21.08 10.07 -7.12
N LYS A 65 21.36 10.99 -8.05
CA LYS A 65 20.63 12.26 -8.12
C LYS A 65 19.15 11.96 -8.43
N ALA A 66 18.25 12.52 -7.64
CA ALA A 66 16.79 12.38 -7.80
C ALA A 66 16.09 13.72 -7.59
N SER A 67 14.85 13.82 -8.08
CA SER A 67 13.99 15.00 -7.92
C SER A 67 12.54 14.60 -7.66
N TRP A 68 11.73 15.55 -7.19
CA TRP A 68 10.28 15.40 -7.03
C TRP A 68 9.55 16.18 -8.11
N ALA A 69 8.47 15.60 -8.63
CA ALA A 69 7.58 16.23 -9.60
C ALA A 69 6.13 15.78 -9.38
N PHE A 70 5.17 16.66 -9.71
CA PHE A 70 3.75 16.32 -9.76
C PHE A 70 3.34 15.98 -11.19
N PHE A 71 2.55 14.92 -11.33
CA PHE A 71 1.89 14.54 -12.56
C PHE A 71 0.38 14.53 -12.30
N SER A 72 -0.35 15.41 -12.98
CA SER A 72 -1.80 15.54 -12.82
C SER A 72 -2.53 14.66 -13.83
N PHE A 73 -3.54 13.94 -13.36
CA PHE A 73 -4.42 13.13 -14.20
C PHE A 73 -5.84 13.70 -14.09
N GLY A 74 -6.38 14.19 -15.21
CA GLY A 74 -7.74 14.71 -15.26
C GLY A 74 -8.79 13.61 -15.09
N PRO A 75 -10.05 13.95 -14.77
CA PRO A 75 -11.12 12.97 -14.60
C PRO A 75 -11.32 12.04 -15.80
N GLU A 76 -11.23 12.58 -17.03
CA GLU A 76 -11.35 11.81 -18.28
C GLU A 76 -10.22 10.78 -18.41
N ALA A 77 -8.96 11.20 -18.26
CA ALA A 77 -7.81 10.30 -18.29
C ALA A 77 -7.89 9.20 -17.22
N LEU A 78 -8.38 9.51 -16.02
CA LEU A 78 -8.59 8.52 -14.96
C LEU A 78 -9.72 7.53 -15.31
N SER A 79 -10.78 7.98 -15.98
CA SER A 79 -11.84 7.12 -16.49
C SER A 79 -11.31 6.18 -17.56
N GLU A 80 -10.60 6.72 -18.56
CA GLU A 80 -10.01 5.93 -19.64
C GLU A 80 -9.04 4.88 -19.13
N LEU A 81 -8.17 5.22 -18.17
CA LEU A 81 -7.27 4.25 -17.53
C LEU A 81 -8.04 3.12 -16.84
N LYS A 82 -9.13 3.45 -16.13
CA LYS A 82 -9.96 2.45 -15.45
C LYS A 82 -10.71 1.58 -16.46
N ASP A 83 -11.24 2.17 -17.52
CA ASP A 83 -11.97 1.47 -18.58
C ASP A 83 -11.03 0.50 -19.29
N GLU A 84 -9.80 0.94 -19.61
CA GLU A 84 -8.79 0.08 -20.21
C GLU A 84 -8.37 -1.07 -19.31
N ALA A 85 -8.11 -0.78 -18.03
CA ALA A 85 -7.79 -1.81 -17.05
C ALA A 85 -8.94 -2.82 -16.89
N THR A 86 -10.20 -2.36 -16.94
CA THR A 86 -11.39 -3.21 -16.82
C THR A 86 -11.56 -4.10 -18.07
N ARG A 87 -11.30 -3.57 -19.25
CA ARG A 87 -11.39 -4.29 -20.53
C ARG A 87 -10.36 -5.41 -20.63
N THR A 88 -9.18 -5.21 -20.05
CA THR A 88 -8.02 -6.11 -20.18
C THR A 88 -7.75 -6.93 -18.91
N LEU A 89 -8.75 -7.11 -18.05
CA LEU A 89 -8.62 -7.95 -16.84
C LEU A 89 -8.27 -9.40 -17.18
N GLN A 90 -7.31 -9.94 -16.45
CA GLN A 90 -6.83 -11.32 -16.56
C GLN A 90 -6.82 -11.97 -15.17
N ASP A 91 -6.52 -13.27 -15.13
CA ASP A 91 -6.23 -13.94 -13.87
C ASP A 91 -5.04 -13.26 -13.17
N GLY A 92 -5.09 -13.25 -11.85
CA GLY A 92 -3.99 -12.76 -11.04
C GLY A 92 -2.81 -13.74 -11.04
N VAL A 93 -1.74 -13.34 -10.37
CA VAL A 93 -0.54 -14.16 -10.17
C VAL A 93 -0.84 -15.32 -9.23
N ASP A 94 -0.05 -16.39 -9.32
CA ASP A 94 -0.06 -17.54 -8.39
C ASP A 94 -1.42 -18.26 -8.32
N GLY A 95 -2.15 -18.31 -9.45
CA GLY A 95 -3.45 -18.99 -9.55
C GLY A 95 -4.61 -18.21 -8.93
N ALA A 96 -4.41 -16.93 -8.59
CA ALA A 96 -5.51 -16.08 -8.15
C ALA A 96 -6.50 -15.85 -9.30
N ALA A 97 -7.77 -16.18 -9.10
CA ALA A 97 -8.80 -15.96 -10.09
C ALA A 97 -8.92 -14.48 -10.48
N LYS A 98 -9.24 -14.22 -11.75
CA LYS A 98 -9.56 -12.89 -12.28
C LYS A 98 -10.50 -12.12 -11.33
N PRO A 99 -10.13 -10.88 -10.92
CA PRO A 99 -10.99 -10.10 -10.05
C PRO A 99 -12.25 -9.67 -10.80
N LYS A 100 -13.37 -9.56 -10.07
CA LYS A 100 -14.64 -9.08 -10.63
C LYS A 100 -14.57 -7.63 -11.13
N PHE A 101 -13.70 -6.82 -10.54
CA PHE A 101 -13.50 -5.42 -10.89
C PHE A 101 -12.13 -4.92 -10.42
N VAL A 102 -11.69 -3.79 -10.98
CA VAL A 102 -10.61 -2.95 -10.47
C VAL A 102 -11.11 -1.52 -10.24
N SER A 103 -10.48 -0.80 -9.32
CA SER A 103 -10.78 0.60 -9.04
C SER A 103 -9.89 1.54 -9.86
N THR A 104 -10.27 2.82 -9.94
CA THR A 104 -9.42 3.88 -10.52
C THR A 104 -8.04 3.92 -9.87
N ASP A 105 -7.95 3.70 -8.55
CA ASP A 105 -6.69 3.68 -7.81
C ASP A 105 -5.80 2.48 -8.22
N ASP A 106 -6.39 1.32 -8.53
CA ASP A 106 -5.62 0.18 -9.06
C ASP A 106 -5.11 0.47 -10.46
N ALA A 107 -5.96 1.04 -11.32
CA ALA A 107 -5.62 1.33 -12.71
C ALA A 107 -4.48 2.36 -12.79
N LEU A 108 -4.56 3.44 -12.00
CA LEU A 108 -3.49 4.43 -11.96
C LEU A 108 -2.21 3.87 -11.33
N SER A 109 -2.31 3.10 -10.24
CA SER A 109 -1.15 2.44 -9.62
C SER A 109 -0.45 1.49 -10.60
N ALA A 110 -1.23 0.70 -11.34
CA ALA A 110 -0.73 -0.20 -12.38
C ALA A 110 -0.05 0.60 -13.50
N PHE A 111 -0.69 1.63 -14.01
CA PHE A 111 -0.15 2.48 -15.07
C PHE A 111 1.20 3.11 -14.68
N ILE A 112 1.31 3.62 -13.44
CA ILE A 112 2.58 4.13 -12.89
C ILE A 112 3.64 3.01 -12.87
N TRP A 113 3.28 1.81 -12.44
CA TRP A 113 4.21 0.68 -12.42
C TRP A 113 4.68 0.26 -13.81
N GLN A 114 3.79 0.24 -14.81
CA GLN A 114 4.14 -0.05 -16.20
C GLN A 114 5.07 1.02 -16.78
N CYS A 115 4.72 2.30 -16.62
CA CYS A 115 5.49 3.41 -17.13
C CYS A 115 6.90 3.45 -16.54
N THR A 116 7.01 3.33 -15.21
CA THR A 116 8.30 3.32 -14.51
C THR A 116 9.13 2.09 -14.88
N SER A 117 8.51 0.91 -14.99
CA SER A 117 9.22 -0.31 -15.44
C SER A 117 9.75 -0.13 -16.86
N ARG A 118 8.94 0.45 -17.76
CA ARG A 118 9.31 0.63 -19.17
C ARG A 118 10.49 1.59 -19.35
N VAL A 119 10.53 2.70 -18.59
CA VAL A 119 11.67 3.63 -18.65
C VAL A 119 12.91 3.12 -17.91
N ARG A 120 12.79 2.03 -17.12
CA ARG A 120 13.93 1.36 -16.47
C ARG A 120 14.62 0.36 -17.39
N LEU A 121 13.91 -0.25 -18.36
CA LEU A 121 14.46 -1.26 -19.29
C LEU A 121 15.75 -0.86 -20.01
N PRO A 122 15.97 0.40 -20.44
CA PRO A 122 17.23 0.77 -21.09
C PRO A 122 18.47 0.73 -20.19
N ARG A 123 18.29 0.64 -18.86
CA ARG A 123 19.39 0.71 -17.87
C ARG A 123 19.37 -0.39 -16.81
N VAL A 124 18.39 -1.30 -16.86
CA VAL A 124 18.25 -2.44 -15.94
C VAL A 124 17.86 -3.65 -16.77
N GLU A 125 18.38 -4.83 -16.43
CA GLU A 125 18.04 -6.06 -17.12
C GLU A 125 16.54 -6.33 -17.13
N GLU A 126 16.04 -6.84 -18.26
CA GLU A 126 14.62 -7.12 -18.49
C GLU A 126 14.03 -8.10 -17.47
N SER A 127 14.83 -9.08 -17.04
CA SER A 127 14.48 -10.12 -16.08
C SER A 127 14.58 -9.65 -14.62
N ALA A 128 15.07 -8.43 -14.37
CA ALA A 128 15.23 -7.92 -13.02
C ALA A 128 13.88 -7.87 -12.29
N ARG A 129 13.89 -8.33 -11.04
CA ARG A 129 12.73 -8.30 -10.15
C ARG A 129 12.29 -6.85 -9.93
N THR A 130 10.98 -6.62 -9.92
CA THR A 130 10.34 -5.38 -9.48
C THR A 130 9.23 -5.68 -8.49
N LEU A 131 9.21 -4.93 -7.39
CA LEU A 131 8.23 -5.04 -6.31
C LEU A 131 7.40 -3.75 -6.23
N PHE A 132 6.08 -3.90 -6.19
CA PHE A 132 5.16 -2.84 -5.87
C PHE A 132 4.71 -2.97 -4.41
N CYS A 133 5.15 -2.03 -3.58
CA CYS A 133 4.75 -1.89 -2.19
C CYS A 133 3.63 -0.84 -2.09
N ARG A 134 2.38 -1.29 -1.94
CA ARG A 134 1.20 -0.41 -1.85
C ARG A 134 0.74 -0.26 -0.41
N ALA A 135 0.71 0.95 0.13
CA ALA A 135 0.12 1.21 1.43
C ALA A 135 -1.40 0.99 1.42
N VAL A 136 -1.92 0.34 2.46
CA VAL A 136 -3.33 0.02 2.63
C VAL A 136 -3.78 0.41 4.03
N ASP A 137 -4.85 1.22 4.12
CA ASP A 137 -5.58 1.43 5.36
C ASP A 137 -6.27 0.12 5.76
N VAL A 138 -5.86 -0.46 6.90
CA VAL A 138 -6.32 -1.77 7.35
C VAL A 138 -7.40 -1.69 8.44
N ARG A 139 -7.93 -0.49 8.72
CA ARG A 139 -9.05 -0.30 9.67
C ARG A 139 -10.23 -1.20 9.36
N THR A 140 -10.64 -1.26 8.08
CA THR A 140 -11.79 -2.08 7.67
C THR A 140 -11.53 -3.57 7.85
N GLN A 141 -10.30 -4.03 7.60
CA GLN A 141 -9.89 -5.43 7.74
C GLN A 141 -9.81 -5.87 9.21
N LEU A 142 -9.57 -4.94 10.12
CA LEU A 142 -9.45 -5.16 11.56
C LEU A 142 -10.71 -4.78 12.34
N ASP A 143 -11.81 -4.43 11.66
CA ASP A 143 -13.06 -4.01 12.31
C ASP A 143 -12.90 -2.77 13.20
N VAL A 144 -11.98 -1.88 12.84
CA VAL A 144 -11.72 -0.60 13.52
C VAL A 144 -12.45 0.53 12.80
N PRO A 145 -13.05 1.50 13.52
CA PRO A 145 -13.69 2.68 12.93
C PRO A 145 -12.77 3.42 11.96
N LYS A 146 -13.32 3.90 10.83
CA LYS A 146 -12.55 4.56 9.75
C LYS A 146 -11.87 5.85 10.20
N ASP A 147 -12.48 6.50 11.18
CA ASP A 147 -12.08 7.74 11.83
C ASP A 147 -11.12 7.53 13.02
N TYR A 148 -10.75 6.29 13.36
CA TYR A 148 -9.71 6.02 14.35
C TYR A 148 -8.42 6.80 14.00
N PRO A 149 -7.89 7.64 14.92
CA PRO A 149 -6.83 8.59 14.60
C PRO A 149 -5.42 7.97 14.55
N GLY A 150 -5.25 6.74 15.05
CA GLY A 150 -3.94 6.12 15.18
C GLY A 150 -3.35 5.62 13.85
N ILE A 151 -2.12 5.09 13.92
CA ILE A 151 -1.49 4.42 12.79
C ILE A 151 -2.08 3.02 12.69
N LEU A 152 -2.81 2.76 11.60
CA LEU A 152 -3.37 1.45 11.29
C LEU A 152 -3.30 1.21 9.79
N GLN A 153 -2.09 0.91 9.35
CA GLN A 153 -1.73 0.72 7.95
C GLN A 153 -0.82 -0.49 7.83
N ASN A 154 -0.93 -1.21 6.71
CA ASN A 154 0.06 -2.20 6.30
C ASN A 154 0.31 -2.04 4.79
N MET A 155 1.11 -2.92 4.21
CA MET A 155 1.38 -2.92 2.77
C MET A 155 0.80 -4.17 2.10
N ALA A 156 0.32 -3.99 0.88
CA ALA A 156 0.17 -5.04 -0.11
C ALA A 156 1.44 -5.10 -0.97
N TYR A 157 1.92 -6.30 -1.28
CA TYR A 157 3.16 -6.53 -2.01
C TYR A 157 2.85 -7.31 -3.29
N SER A 158 3.29 -6.79 -4.43
CA SER A 158 3.16 -7.46 -5.73
C SER A 158 4.52 -7.54 -6.40
N SER A 159 5.00 -8.74 -6.69
CA SER A 159 6.29 -8.96 -7.36
C SER A 159 6.08 -9.39 -8.81
N SER A 160 7.03 -9.02 -9.67
CA SER A 160 7.13 -9.45 -11.07
C SER A 160 8.54 -9.16 -11.61
N THR A 161 8.72 -9.22 -12.93
CA THR A 161 9.92 -8.69 -13.63
C THR A 161 9.61 -7.37 -14.34
N LEU A 162 10.63 -6.56 -14.61
CA LEU A 162 10.47 -5.31 -15.36
C LEU A 162 9.82 -5.56 -16.72
N SER A 163 10.30 -6.57 -17.46
CA SER A 163 9.77 -6.91 -18.78
C SER A 163 8.30 -7.33 -18.74
N GLN A 164 7.90 -8.17 -17.78
CA GLN A 164 6.50 -8.57 -17.64
C GLN A 164 5.60 -7.36 -17.37
N ILE A 165 5.94 -6.53 -16.38
CA ILE A 165 5.12 -5.36 -16.02
C ILE A 165 5.03 -4.36 -17.18
N SER A 166 6.12 -4.15 -17.91
CA SER A 166 6.15 -3.22 -19.05
C SER A 166 5.30 -3.67 -20.24
N ASN A 167 5.14 -4.97 -20.44
CA ASN A 167 4.54 -5.54 -21.66
C ASN A 167 3.15 -6.18 -21.43
N GLU A 168 2.78 -6.52 -20.20
CA GLU A 168 1.44 -7.04 -19.87
C GLU A 168 0.34 -6.00 -20.14
N PRO A 169 -0.91 -6.42 -20.43
CA PRO A 169 -2.03 -5.47 -20.49
C PRO A 169 -2.25 -4.76 -19.15
N LEU A 170 -2.73 -3.51 -19.19
CA LEU A 170 -2.94 -2.70 -17.98
C LEU A 170 -3.82 -3.42 -16.95
N GLY A 171 -4.86 -4.12 -17.41
CA GLY A 171 -5.77 -4.89 -16.57
C GLY A 171 -5.12 -6.09 -15.89
N ALA A 172 -4.08 -6.70 -16.47
CA ALA A 172 -3.33 -7.78 -15.82
C ALA A 172 -2.52 -7.22 -14.63
N VAL A 173 -1.82 -6.11 -14.84
CA VAL A 173 -1.06 -5.43 -13.77
C VAL A 173 -2.00 -4.91 -12.68
N ALA A 174 -3.15 -4.32 -13.05
CA ALA A 174 -4.16 -3.89 -12.08
C ALA A 174 -4.78 -5.07 -11.30
N SER A 175 -5.00 -6.20 -11.96
CA SER A 175 -5.51 -7.42 -11.31
C SER A 175 -4.52 -7.96 -10.27
N ARG A 176 -3.22 -7.92 -10.57
CA ARG A 176 -2.14 -8.26 -9.64
C ARG A 176 -2.14 -7.39 -8.38
N LEU A 177 -2.40 -6.08 -8.52
CA LEU A 177 -2.51 -5.19 -7.37
C LEU A 177 -3.79 -5.45 -6.55
N ARG A 178 -4.91 -5.71 -7.23
CA ARG A 178 -6.21 -5.96 -6.61
C ARG A 178 -6.25 -7.28 -5.84
N SER A 179 -5.58 -8.33 -6.34
CA SER A 179 -5.57 -9.65 -5.67
C SER A 179 -4.94 -9.62 -4.28
N GLN A 180 -4.05 -8.65 -4.02
CA GLN A 180 -3.39 -8.46 -2.72
C GLN A 180 -4.27 -7.76 -1.66
N LEU A 181 -5.50 -7.37 -2.01
CA LEU A 181 -6.43 -6.66 -1.12
C LEU A 181 -7.46 -7.58 -0.44
N ASN A 182 -7.21 -8.89 -0.42
CA ASN A 182 -8.05 -9.83 0.33
C ASN A 182 -8.09 -9.45 1.83
N ARG A 183 -9.31 -9.39 2.38
CA ARG A 183 -9.56 -8.94 3.76
C ARG A 183 -8.82 -9.77 4.79
N GLU A 184 -8.97 -11.09 4.74
CA GLU A 184 -8.39 -12.00 5.72
C GLU A 184 -6.86 -12.07 5.61
N SER A 185 -6.33 -12.03 4.38
CA SER A 185 -4.88 -11.97 4.15
C SER A 185 -4.25 -10.70 4.77
N LEU A 186 -4.86 -9.53 4.53
CA LEU A 186 -4.40 -8.26 5.12
C LEU A 186 -4.56 -8.24 6.64
N ARG A 187 -5.68 -8.77 7.17
CA ARG A 187 -5.90 -8.91 8.61
C ARG A 187 -4.79 -9.74 9.23
N ARG A 188 -4.59 -10.97 8.75
CA ARG A 188 -3.60 -11.93 9.23
C ARG A 188 -2.19 -11.35 9.20
N ARG A 189 -1.77 -10.77 8.07
CA ARG A 189 -0.45 -10.15 7.91
C ARG A 189 -0.23 -8.97 8.87
N THR A 190 -1.27 -8.19 9.13
CA THR A 190 -1.18 -7.07 10.09
C THR A 190 -1.06 -7.59 11.52
N GLN A 191 -1.83 -8.63 11.89
CA GLN A 191 -1.69 -9.28 13.18
C GLN A 191 -0.31 -9.90 13.37
N ALA A 192 0.23 -10.57 12.34
CA ALA A 192 1.59 -11.11 12.34
C ALA A 192 2.64 -10.02 12.58
N PHE A 193 2.53 -8.90 11.85
CA PHE A 193 3.45 -7.77 11.97
C PHE A 193 3.47 -7.21 13.40
N VAL A 194 2.28 -6.94 13.96
CA VAL A 194 2.14 -6.40 15.31
C VAL A 194 2.60 -7.41 16.38
N SER A 195 2.28 -8.70 16.21
CA SER A 195 2.71 -9.76 17.14
C SER A 195 4.23 -9.90 17.16
N HIS A 196 4.88 -9.77 16.00
CA HIS A 196 6.33 -9.91 15.89
C HIS A 196 7.07 -8.68 16.43
N ILE A 197 6.65 -7.45 16.08
CA ILE A 197 7.31 -6.23 16.56
C ILE A 197 7.16 -6.03 18.07
N ALA A 198 6.08 -6.54 18.67
CA ALA A 198 5.88 -6.50 20.12
C ALA A 198 6.95 -7.30 20.89
N LYS A 199 7.45 -8.40 20.30
CA LYS A 199 8.51 -9.25 20.88
C LYS A 199 9.91 -8.87 20.40
N HIS A 200 10.03 -8.33 19.18
CA HIS A 200 11.30 -8.03 18.51
C HIS A 200 11.28 -6.60 17.93
N PRO A 201 11.44 -5.56 18.75
CA PRO A 201 11.45 -4.19 18.25
C PRO A 201 12.64 -3.95 17.31
N GLY A 202 12.43 -3.19 16.24
CA GLY A 202 13.50 -2.74 15.33
C GLY A 202 13.92 -3.71 14.21
N VAL A 203 13.33 -4.91 14.14
CA VAL A 203 13.68 -5.91 13.10
C VAL A 203 12.78 -5.86 11.86
N LEU A 204 11.70 -5.08 11.91
CA LEU A 204 10.73 -4.95 10.82
C LEU A 204 10.73 -3.56 10.19
N SER A 205 10.57 -3.51 8.88
CA SER A 205 10.30 -2.32 8.08
C SER A 205 9.23 -2.66 7.04
N VAL A 206 8.30 -1.74 6.76
CA VAL A 206 7.24 -2.00 5.75
C VAL A 206 7.76 -2.06 4.31
N THR A 207 9.02 -1.73 4.07
CA THR A 207 9.68 -1.78 2.76
C THR A 207 11.07 -2.43 2.88
N ALA A 208 11.20 -3.46 3.72
CA ALA A 208 12.49 -4.00 4.14
C ALA A 208 13.34 -4.57 2.98
N ASP A 209 12.72 -5.13 1.95
CA ASP A 209 13.39 -5.73 0.78
C ASP A 209 13.13 -4.97 -0.53
N ALA A 210 12.64 -3.73 -0.45
CA ALA A 210 12.41 -2.89 -1.61
C ALA A 210 13.74 -2.33 -2.15
N ASP A 211 14.01 -2.57 -3.43
CA ASP A 211 15.15 -2.03 -4.18
C ASP A 211 14.74 -0.69 -4.84
N PRO A 212 15.30 0.45 -4.42
CA PRO A 212 14.97 1.76 -5.01
C PRO A 212 15.22 1.86 -6.53
N SER A 213 16.11 1.03 -7.10
CA SER A 213 16.42 1.04 -8.52
C SER A 213 15.26 0.52 -9.37
N THR A 214 14.52 -0.49 -8.88
CA THR A 214 13.53 -1.27 -9.62
C THR A 214 12.11 -1.23 -9.05
N ASP A 215 11.96 -0.91 -7.76
CA ASP A 215 10.70 -1.08 -7.03
C ASP A 215 9.92 0.23 -6.93
N ILE A 216 8.69 0.14 -6.41
CA ILE A 216 7.80 1.28 -6.17
C ILE A 216 7.22 1.17 -4.77
N MET A 217 7.24 2.28 -4.03
CA MET A 217 6.62 2.42 -2.73
C MET A 217 5.54 3.51 -2.85
N LEU A 218 4.28 3.10 -3.00
CA LEU A 218 3.15 3.99 -3.25
C LEU A 218 2.22 4.06 -2.03
N SER A 219 1.89 5.27 -1.59
CA SER A 219 0.81 5.54 -0.65
C SER A 219 -0.23 6.46 -1.28
N SER A 220 -1.42 5.93 -1.56
CA SER A 220 -2.52 6.74 -2.10
C SER A 220 -3.29 7.45 -0.99
N TRP A 221 -3.40 8.77 -1.09
CA TRP A 221 -4.24 9.60 -0.22
C TRP A 221 -5.53 10.05 -0.93
N ALA A 222 -5.88 9.46 -2.08
CA ALA A 222 -7.01 9.88 -2.90
C ALA A 222 -8.39 9.82 -2.19
N LYS A 223 -8.50 9.11 -1.07
CA LYS A 223 -9.73 8.93 -0.30
C LYS A 223 -9.82 9.80 0.97
N THR A 224 -8.83 10.64 1.25
CA THR A 224 -8.90 11.56 2.41
C THR A 224 -9.89 12.69 2.14
N GLY A 225 -10.55 13.17 3.19
CA GLY A 225 -11.57 14.23 3.11
C GLY A 225 -11.01 15.65 3.02
N TRP A 226 -9.72 15.84 2.72
CA TRP A 226 -9.00 17.11 2.88
C TRP A 226 -9.58 18.30 2.10
N TRP A 227 -10.37 18.03 1.07
CA TRP A 227 -11.05 19.04 0.27
C TRP A 227 -12.42 19.46 0.81
N ASN A 228 -12.94 18.79 1.85
CA ASN A 228 -14.33 18.91 2.30
C ASN A 228 -14.51 19.67 3.62
N TYR A 229 -13.45 20.19 4.24
CA TYR A 229 -13.53 20.78 5.57
C TYR A 229 -12.68 22.03 5.71
#